data_AF-A0A7C6FBY7-F1
#
_entry.id   AF-A0A7C6FBY7-F1
#
_cell.length_a   1.000
_cell.length_b   1.000
_cell.length_c   1.000
_cell.angle_alpha   90.00
_cell.angle_beta   90.00
_cell.angle_gamma   90.00
#
_symmetry.space_group_name_H-M   'P 1'
#
loop_
_entity.id
_entity.type
_entity.pdbx_description
1 polymer ?
#
loop_
_entity_poly.entity_id
_entity_poly.type
_entity_poly.pdbx_seq_one_letter_code
_entity_poly.pdbx_strand_id
1 'polypeptide(L)'
;MNFNFTAETILLILAGIAFGALLMFVKSLFTGRKHKKELADYKNHLERQMKITDAGNTKLVQELDQMKKENENLRISVQTLNQKPGRAELRLLNIYDSALRKMMAQAPGFSTAWENSLQEAEREYEANESGLKSIVSKVFGSGTPVNSDGSNVQQIEHK
;
A
#
# COMPACT_ATOMS: atom_id res chain seq x y z
N MET A 1 52.62 66.05 54.07
CA MET A 1 51.41 65.65 54.82
C MET A 1 51.86 64.60 55.83
N ASN A 2 52.11 64.99 57.09
CA ASN A 2 52.59 64.06 58.10
C ASN A 2 51.41 63.18 58.51
N PHE A 3 51.41 61.91 58.11
CA PHE A 3 50.40 60.95 58.54
C PHE A 3 50.68 60.63 60.01
N ASN A 4 49.90 61.22 60.91
CA ASN A 4 49.95 60.86 62.32
C ASN A 4 49.31 59.48 62.46
N PHE A 5 50.16 58.46 62.62
CA PHE A 5 49.74 57.09 62.88
C PHE A 5 49.24 56.96 64.32
N THR A 6 48.04 57.47 64.60
CA THR A 6 47.34 57.22 65.87
C THR A 6 46.58 55.90 65.78
N ALA A 7 46.43 55.20 66.91
CA ALA A 7 45.79 53.87 66.96
C ALA A 7 44.39 53.84 66.33
N GLU A 8 43.63 54.94 66.43
CA GLU A 8 42.30 55.09 65.84
C GLU A 8 42.33 55.03 64.30
N THR A 9 43.33 55.63 63.66
CA THR A 9 43.46 55.60 62.19
C THR A 9 43.76 54.20 61.67
N ILE A 10 44.55 53.41 62.42
CA ILE A 10 44.89 52.03 62.08
C ILE A 10 43.66 51.13 62.20
N LEU A 11 42.84 51.31 63.25
CA LEU A 11 41.60 50.56 63.43
C LEU A 11 40.57 50.84 62.34
N LEU A 12 40.43 52.10 61.91
CA LEU A 12 39.53 52.46 60.81
C LEU A 12 39.95 51.85 59.47
N ILE A 13 41.25 51.81 59.19
CA ILE A 13 41.78 51.17 57.97
C ILE A 13 41.53 49.64 58.02
N LEU A 14 41.78 48.99 59.16
CA LEU A 14 41.50 47.56 59.34
C LEU A 14 40.02 47.23 59.19
N ALA A 15 39.13 48.06 59.75
CA ALA A 15 37.69 47.90 59.60
C ALA A 15 37.26 48.04 58.13
N GLY A 16 37.83 49.01 57.39
CA GLY A 16 37.58 49.19 55.96
C GLY A 16 38.03 47.99 55.12
N ILE A 17 39.21 47.43 55.40
CA ILE A 17 39.72 46.24 54.72
C ILE A 17 38.84 45.01 55.02
N ALA A 18 38.47 44.82 56.29
CA ALA A 18 37.59 43.72 56.70
C ALA A 18 36.21 43.82 56.02
N PHE A 19 35.66 45.02 55.93
CA PHE A 19 34.38 45.27 55.25
C PHE A 19 34.50 45.03 53.73
N GLY A 20 35.58 45.48 53.10
CA GLY A 20 35.85 45.22 51.68
C GLY A 20 35.98 43.72 51.37
N ALA A 21 36.69 42.97 52.22
CA ALA A 21 36.82 41.52 52.11
C ALA A 21 35.47 40.80 52.27
N LEU A 22 34.64 41.25 53.22
CA LEU A 22 33.29 40.73 53.43
C LEU A 22 32.41 40.92 52.18
N LEU A 23 32.39 42.14 51.61
CA LEU A 23 31.60 42.42 50.40
C LEU A 23 32.10 41.63 49.19
N MET A 24 33.43 41.47 49.04
CA MET A 24 34.03 40.66 47.98
C MET A 24 33.66 39.19 48.12
N PHE A 25 33.66 38.65 49.34
CA PHE A 25 33.27 37.27 49.63
C PHE A 25 31.79 37.02 49.30
N VAL A 26 30.91 37.92 49.75
CA VAL A 26 29.48 37.83 49.44
C VAL A 26 29.27 37.87 47.92
N LYS A 27 29.88 38.82 47.21
CA LYS A 27 29.77 38.93 45.75
C LYS A 27 30.28 37.66 45.04
N SER A 28 31.37 37.07 45.52
CA SER A 28 31.93 35.81 44.98
C SER A 28 30.94 34.66 45.06
N LEU A 29 30.23 34.50 46.18
CA LEU A 29 29.21 33.47 46.36
C LEU A 29 28.01 33.65 45.41
N PHE A 30 27.58 34.90 45.19
CA PHE A 30 26.48 35.19 44.25
C PHE A 30 26.88 34.93 42.79
N THR A 31 28.09 35.27 42.39
CA THR A 31 28.60 35.00 41.03
C THR A 31 28.67 33.51 40.73
N GLY A 32 29.17 32.70 41.68
CA GLY A 32 29.20 31.24 41.52
C GLY A 32 27.81 30.61 41.36
N ARG A 33 26.80 31.15 42.05
CA ARG A 33 25.40 30.71 41.89
C ARG A 33 24.81 31.07 40.53
N LYS A 34 25.14 32.24 39.97
CA LYS A 34 24.68 32.65 38.64
C LYS A 34 25.22 31.72 37.55
N HIS A 35 26.52 31.44 37.56
CA HIS A 35 27.12 30.52 36.56
C HIS A 35 26.58 29.10 36.66
N LYS A 36 26.34 28.60 37.89
CA LYS A 36 25.69 27.28 38.07
C LYS A 36 24.27 27.26 37.51
N LYS A 37 23.52 28.36 37.67
CA LYS A 37 22.17 28.49 37.11
C LYS A 37 22.20 28.53 35.58
N GLU A 38 23.08 29.35 34.99
CA GLU A 38 23.26 29.42 33.53
C GLU A 38 23.66 28.05 32.95
N LEU A 39 24.59 27.34 33.61
CA LEU A 39 24.99 26.01 33.19
C LEU A 39 23.83 25.00 33.25
N ALA A 40 22.99 25.08 34.29
CA ALA A 40 21.80 24.24 34.40
C ALA A 40 20.77 24.58 33.32
N ASP A 41 20.56 25.86 33.04
CA ASP A 41 19.63 26.32 32.00
C ASP A 41 20.10 25.88 30.61
N TYR A 42 21.41 25.96 30.32
CA TYR A 42 21.98 25.44 29.07
C TYR A 42 21.82 23.92 28.92
N LYS A 43 22.06 23.16 29.98
CA LYS A 43 21.84 21.71 29.98
C LYS A 43 20.38 21.35 29.72
N ASN A 44 19.46 22.02 30.41
CA ASN A 44 18.02 21.84 30.20
C ASN A 44 17.60 22.20 28.76
N HIS A 45 18.17 23.27 28.19
CA HIS A 45 17.88 23.64 26.81
C HIS A 45 18.38 22.58 25.83
N LEU A 46 19.59 22.05 26.03
CA LEU A 46 20.16 21.00 25.18
C LEU A 46 19.37 19.70 25.29
N GLU A 47 18.99 19.29 26.49
CA GLU A 47 18.16 18.11 26.71
C GLU A 47 16.80 18.25 26.02
N ARG A 48 16.18 19.44 26.10
CA ARG A 48 14.93 19.72 25.41
C ARG A 48 15.09 19.66 23.89
N GLN A 49 16.18 20.20 23.35
CA GLN A 49 16.47 20.15 21.91
C GLN A 49 16.69 18.70 21.45
N MET A 50 17.52 17.91 22.16
CA MET A 50 17.69 16.49 21.85
C MET A 50 16.35 15.75 21.88
N LYS A 51 15.55 15.95 22.93
CA LYS A 51 14.23 15.30 23.04
C LYS A 51 13.30 15.67 21.90
N ILE A 52 13.31 16.93 21.45
CA ILE A 52 12.52 17.39 20.30
C ILE A 52 13.03 16.75 19.01
N THR A 53 14.35 16.75 18.79
CA THR A 53 14.98 16.14 17.61
C THR A 53 14.73 14.64 17.56
N ASP A 54 14.89 13.92 18.66
CA ASP A 54 14.64 12.48 18.75
C ASP A 54 13.16 12.15 18.54
N ALA A 55 12.25 12.92 19.13
CA ALA A 55 10.81 12.75 18.91
C ALA A 55 10.42 13.02 17.44
N GLY A 56 10.98 14.08 16.84
CA GLY A 56 10.76 14.39 15.42
C GLY A 56 11.34 13.31 14.50
N ASN A 57 12.56 12.85 14.77
CA ASN A 57 13.21 11.78 14.01
C ASN A 57 12.45 10.46 14.12
N THR A 58 11.98 10.10 15.32
CA THR A 58 11.17 8.90 15.54
C THR A 58 9.86 8.98 14.74
N LYS A 59 9.20 10.14 14.74
CA LYS A 59 7.99 10.37 13.95
C LYS A 59 8.25 10.21 12.45
N LEU A 60 9.35 10.77 11.94
CA LEU A 60 9.73 10.63 10.54
C LEU A 60 10.01 9.17 10.16
N VAL A 61 10.70 8.41 11.02
CA VAL A 61 10.95 6.97 10.81
C VAL A 61 9.63 6.20 10.80
N GLN A 62 8.71 6.50 11.72
CA GLN A 62 7.37 5.87 11.75
C GLN A 62 6.55 6.20 10.50
N GLU A 63 6.54 7.46 10.06
CA GLU A 63 5.86 7.87 8.83
C GLU A 63 6.46 7.16 7.60
N LEU A 64 7.80 7.01 7.54
CA LEU A 64 8.48 6.29 6.48
C LEU A 64 8.05 4.81 6.45
N ASP A 65 8.07 4.13 7.60
CA ASP A 65 7.69 2.72 7.70
C ASP A 65 6.21 2.51 7.38
N GLN A 66 5.34 3.43 7.82
CA GLN A 66 3.93 3.46 7.44
C GLN A 66 3.77 3.58 5.92
N MET A 67 4.44 4.54 5.28
CA MET A 67 4.39 4.72 3.83
C MET A 67 4.92 3.51 3.06
N LYS A 68 6.02 2.88 3.52
CA LYS A 68 6.54 1.65 2.92
C LYS A 68 5.52 0.51 3.00
N LYS A 69 4.87 0.35 4.16
CA LYS A 69 3.83 -0.66 4.36
C LYS A 69 2.63 -0.42 3.47
N GLU A 70 2.17 0.83 3.36
CA GLU A 70 1.08 1.21 2.46
C GLU A 70 1.44 0.98 1.00
N ASN A 71 2.69 1.29 0.60
CA ASN A 71 3.15 1.06 -0.76
C ASN A 71 3.13 -0.43 -1.12
N GLU A 72 3.63 -1.30 -0.23
CA GLU A 72 3.60 -2.75 -0.44
C GLU A 72 2.16 -3.28 -0.46
N ASN A 73 1.30 -2.80 0.45
CA ASN A 73 -0.12 -3.16 0.47
C ASN A 73 -0.82 -2.75 -0.82
N LEU A 74 -0.53 -1.55 -1.36
CA LEU A 74 -1.06 -1.08 -2.63
C LEU A 74 -0.53 -1.90 -3.80
N ARG A 75 0.75 -2.27 -3.80
CA ARG A 75 1.36 -3.14 -4.82
C ARG A 75 0.66 -4.50 -4.85
N ILE A 76 0.49 -5.13 -3.70
CA ILE A 76 -0.23 -6.39 -3.55
C ILE A 76 -1.68 -6.20 -4.00
N SER A 77 -2.34 -5.12 -3.58
CA SER A 77 -3.73 -4.83 -3.97
C SER A 77 -3.88 -4.67 -5.49
N VAL A 78 -2.96 -3.98 -6.16
CA VAL A 78 -2.94 -3.83 -7.63
C VAL A 78 -2.69 -5.16 -8.33
N GLN A 79 -1.80 -6.00 -7.79
CA GLN A 79 -1.55 -7.33 -8.32
C GLN A 79 -2.80 -8.22 -8.17
N THR A 80 -3.41 -8.23 -6.99
CA THR A 80 -4.67 -8.94 -6.72
C THR A 80 -5.82 -8.42 -7.58
N LEU A 81 -5.89 -7.12 -7.83
CA LEU A 81 -6.90 -6.52 -8.71
C LEU A 81 -6.71 -6.92 -10.18
N ASN A 82 -5.47 -7.11 -10.61
CA ASN A 82 -5.15 -7.68 -11.93
C ASN A 82 -5.46 -9.17 -12.02
N GLN A 83 -5.46 -9.88 -10.89
CA GLN A 83 -5.84 -11.29 -10.79
C GLN A 83 -7.36 -11.49 -10.65
N LYS A 84 -8.15 -10.42 -10.48
CA LYS A 84 -9.62 -10.56 -10.54
C LYS A 84 -10.01 -11.12 -11.92
N PRO A 85 -10.73 -12.25 -11.97
CA PRO A 85 -10.92 -13.05 -13.18
C PRO A 85 -11.44 -12.24 -14.37
N GLY A 86 -12.32 -11.25 -14.13
CA GLY A 86 -12.85 -10.41 -15.21
C GLY A 86 -11.85 -9.52 -15.97
N ARG A 87 -10.76 -9.02 -15.35
CA ARG A 87 -9.75 -8.22 -16.10
C ARG A 87 -8.75 -9.09 -16.85
N ALA A 88 -8.44 -10.27 -16.32
CA ALA A 88 -7.58 -11.24 -17.00
C ALA A 88 -8.30 -11.81 -18.23
N GLU A 89 -9.57 -12.14 -18.10
CA GLU A 89 -10.43 -12.58 -19.20
C GLU A 89 -10.59 -11.51 -20.27
N LEU A 90 -10.85 -10.25 -19.89
CA LEU A 90 -10.97 -9.15 -20.84
C LEU A 90 -9.65 -8.88 -21.59
N ARG A 91 -8.50 -8.97 -20.89
CA ARG A 91 -7.18 -8.88 -21.51
C ARG A 91 -6.99 -10.01 -22.53
N LEU A 92 -7.34 -11.24 -22.15
CA LEU A 92 -7.22 -12.40 -23.02
C LEU A 92 -8.11 -12.26 -24.27
N LEU A 93 -9.36 -11.80 -24.10
CA LEU A 93 -10.30 -11.56 -25.19
C LEU A 93 -9.76 -10.51 -26.18
N ASN A 94 -9.15 -9.43 -25.68
CA ASN A 94 -8.51 -8.42 -26.54
C ASN A 94 -7.31 -8.98 -27.31
N ILE A 95 -6.49 -9.83 -26.66
CA ILE A 95 -5.38 -10.52 -27.33
C ILE A 95 -5.89 -11.45 -28.43
N TYR A 96 -6.97 -12.20 -28.18
CA TYR A 96 -7.59 -13.05 -29.20
C TYR A 96 -8.16 -12.24 -30.36
N ASP A 97 -8.89 -11.15 -30.11
CA ASP A 97 -9.39 -10.26 -31.18
C ASP A 97 -8.23 -9.70 -32.03
N SER A 98 -7.15 -9.24 -31.38
CA SER A 98 -5.96 -8.75 -32.07
C SER A 98 -5.26 -9.83 -32.90
N ALA A 99 -5.18 -11.06 -32.39
CA ALA A 99 -4.62 -12.20 -33.11
C ALA A 99 -5.48 -12.59 -34.32
N LEU A 100 -6.81 -12.63 -34.15
CA LEU A 100 -7.77 -12.90 -35.21
C LEU A 100 -7.66 -11.88 -36.35
N ARG A 101 -7.60 -10.59 -36.03
CA ARG A 101 -7.41 -9.52 -37.04
C ARG A 101 -6.13 -9.70 -37.85
N LYS A 102 -5.03 -10.08 -37.19
CA LYS A 102 -3.76 -10.36 -37.87
C LYS A 102 -3.84 -11.60 -38.76
N MET A 103 -4.51 -12.64 -38.31
CA MET A 103 -4.68 -13.88 -39.06
C MET A 103 -5.60 -13.68 -40.29
N MET A 104 -6.68 -12.91 -40.14
CA MET A 104 -7.54 -12.48 -41.25
C MET A 104 -6.77 -11.68 -42.31
N ALA A 105 -5.82 -10.84 -41.89
CA ALA A 105 -4.98 -10.08 -42.83
C ALA A 105 -3.93 -10.95 -43.54
N GLN A 106 -3.49 -12.05 -42.94
CA GLN A 106 -2.43 -12.91 -43.48
C GLN A 106 -2.94 -14.08 -44.34
N ALA A 107 -4.17 -14.54 -44.14
CA ALA A 107 -4.70 -15.73 -44.80
C ALA A 107 -5.99 -15.44 -45.58
N PRO A 108 -5.98 -15.47 -46.93
CA PRO A 108 -7.19 -15.31 -47.74
C PRO A 108 -8.15 -16.48 -47.49
N GLY A 109 -9.44 -16.19 -47.27
CA GLY A 109 -10.47 -17.19 -46.95
C GLY A 109 -10.54 -17.61 -45.47
N PHE A 110 -9.61 -17.13 -44.62
CA PHE A 110 -9.67 -17.42 -43.18
C PHE A 110 -10.92 -16.82 -42.51
N SER A 111 -11.35 -15.63 -42.92
CA SER A 111 -12.51 -14.95 -42.33
C SER A 111 -13.80 -15.78 -42.46
N THR A 112 -14.05 -16.38 -43.63
CA THR A 112 -15.27 -17.16 -43.88
C THR A 112 -15.23 -18.51 -43.18
N ALA A 113 -14.07 -19.17 -43.16
CA ALA A 113 -13.88 -20.41 -42.40
C ALA A 113 -14.05 -20.19 -40.88
N TRP A 114 -13.50 -19.08 -40.37
CA TRP A 114 -13.63 -18.71 -38.97
C TRP A 114 -15.07 -18.39 -38.60
N GLU A 115 -15.79 -17.60 -39.39
CA GLU A 115 -17.18 -17.24 -39.13
C GLU A 115 -18.12 -18.46 -39.15
N ASN A 116 -17.93 -19.37 -40.10
CA ASN A 116 -18.66 -20.64 -40.12
C ASN A 116 -18.36 -21.51 -38.90
N SER A 117 -17.08 -21.59 -38.49
CA SER A 117 -16.69 -22.35 -37.30
C SER A 117 -17.20 -21.72 -36.00
N LEU A 118 -17.30 -20.39 -35.95
CA LEU A 118 -17.83 -19.66 -34.80
C LEU A 118 -19.34 -19.92 -34.67
N GLN A 119 -20.07 -19.84 -35.78
CA GLN A 119 -21.49 -20.14 -35.80
C GLN A 119 -21.79 -21.59 -35.42
N GLU A 120 -20.95 -22.54 -35.85
CA GLU A 120 -21.09 -23.94 -35.46
C GLU A 120 -20.82 -24.13 -33.95
N ALA A 121 -19.76 -23.51 -33.43
CA ALA A 121 -19.44 -23.56 -32.01
C ALA A 121 -20.53 -22.92 -31.13
N GLU A 122 -21.16 -21.83 -31.59
CA GLU A 122 -22.30 -21.20 -30.91
C GLU A 122 -23.50 -22.15 -30.85
N ARG A 123 -23.83 -22.80 -31.98
CA ARG A 123 -24.90 -23.82 -32.04
C ARG A 123 -24.62 -25.01 -31.13
N GLU A 124 -23.39 -25.52 -31.10
CA GLU A 124 -22.99 -26.62 -30.20
C GLU A 124 -23.07 -26.21 -28.72
N TYR A 125 -22.69 -24.97 -28.40
CA TYR A 125 -22.74 -24.43 -27.05
C TYR A 125 -24.20 -24.25 -26.58
N GLU A 126 -25.08 -23.67 -27.40
CA GLU A 126 -26.52 -23.57 -27.14
C GLU A 126 -27.19 -24.96 -26.99
N ALA A 127 -26.78 -25.93 -27.82
CA ALA A 127 -27.23 -27.30 -27.72
C ALA A 127 -26.80 -27.97 -26.40
N ASN A 128 -25.59 -27.66 -25.90
CA ASN A 128 -25.09 -28.16 -24.63
C ASN A 128 -25.71 -27.47 -23.41
N GLU A 129 -25.97 -26.15 -23.45
CA GLU A 129 -26.72 -25.44 -22.41
C GLU A 129 -28.19 -25.89 -22.35
N SER A 130 -28.78 -26.20 -23.51
CA SER A 130 -30.09 -26.85 -23.59
C SER A 130 -30.07 -28.35 -23.29
N GLY A 131 -28.90 -28.90 -22.93
CA GLY A 131 -28.65 -30.31 -22.57
C GLY A 131 -29.48 -30.83 -21.38
N LEU A 132 -30.19 -29.97 -20.64
CA LEU A 132 -31.27 -30.37 -19.73
C LEU A 132 -32.40 -31.14 -20.44
N LYS A 133 -32.60 -30.94 -21.76
CA LYS A 133 -33.56 -31.73 -22.55
C LYS A 133 -33.09 -33.17 -22.79
N SER A 134 -31.78 -33.43 -22.86
CA SER A 134 -31.22 -34.79 -23.04
C SER A 134 -31.34 -35.66 -21.79
N ILE A 135 -31.37 -35.03 -20.61
CA ILE A 135 -31.64 -35.71 -19.34
C ILE A 135 -33.14 -36.03 -19.22
N VAL A 136 -34.03 -35.12 -19.63
CA VAL A 136 -35.48 -35.34 -19.63
C VAL A 136 -35.90 -36.44 -20.63
N SER A 137 -35.36 -36.48 -21.84
CA SER A 137 -35.69 -37.55 -22.80
C SER A 137 -35.19 -38.94 -22.37
N LYS A 138 -34.09 -39.00 -21.61
CA LYS A 138 -33.55 -40.26 -21.06
C LYS A 138 -34.32 -40.76 -19.84
N VAL A 139 -35.03 -39.88 -19.13
CA VAL A 139 -35.84 -40.21 -17.94
C VAL A 139 -37.32 -40.44 -18.28
N PHE A 140 -37.83 -39.87 -19.39
CA PHE A 140 -39.24 -40.04 -19.82
C PHE A 140 -39.42 -40.89 -21.10
N GLY A 141 -38.35 -41.41 -21.70
CA GLY A 141 -38.38 -42.08 -23.01
C GLY A 141 -38.13 -43.60 -23.05
N SER A 142 -38.09 -44.30 -21.91
CA SER A 142 -38.05 -45.78 -21.91
C SER A 142 -39.37 -46.37 -21.41
N GLY A 143 -40.35 -46.42 -22.32
CA GLY A 143 -41.65 -47.05 -22.10
C GLY A 143 -42.29 -47.43 -23.43
N THR A 144 -41.71 -48.41 -24.13
CA THR A 144 -42.26 -49.07 -25.33
C THR A 144 -43.58 -49.80 -25.01
N PRO A 145 -44.58 -49.84 -25.93
CA PRO A 145 -44.61 -50.95 -26.88
C PRO A 145 -45.09 -50.60 -28.31
N VAL A 146 -44.52 -51.36 -29.25
CA VAL A 146 -45.11 -51.95 -30.46
C VAL A 146 -46.62 -51.72 -30.67
N ASN A 147 -47.00 -51.00 -31.73
CA ASN A 147 -47.94 -51.43 -32.78
C ASN A 147 -48.25 -50.29 -33.77
N SER A 148 -47.89 -50.48 -35.03
CA SER A 148 -48.66 -49.96 -36.17
C SER A 148 -48.34 -50.81 -37.38
N ASP A 149 -49.13 -51.87 -37.52
CA ASP A 149 -49.43 -52.53 -38.78
C ASP A 149 -50.09 -51.48 -39.72
N GLY A 150 -49.67 -51.43 -41.00
CA GLY A 150 -50.30 -50.53 -41.97
C GLY A 150 -49.40 -50.01 -43.11
N SER A 151 -49.37 -50.79 -44.19
CA SER A 151 -49.37 -50.35 -45.61
C SER A 151 -48.13 -49.66 -46.22
N ASN A 152 -47.38 -50.46 -46.99
CA ASN A 152 -47.23 -50.33 -48.45
C ASN A 152 -47.01 -48.91 -49.04
N VAL A 153 -45.75 -48.61 -49.35
CA VAL A 153 -45.40 -47.88 -50.58
C VAL A 153 -44.34 -48.70 -51.32
N GLN A 154 -44.81 -49.41 -52.34
CA GLN A 154 -44.03 -50.00 -53.42
C GLN A 154 -43.23 -48.94 -54.20
N GLN A 155 -42.13 -49.43 -54.82
CA GLN A 155 -41.55 -49.00 -56.11
C GLN A 155 -41.09 -47.54 -56.22
N ILE A 156 -39.77 -47.31 -56.27
CA ILE A 156 -38.90 -47.06 -57.46
C ILE A 156 -37.47 -47.36 -56.94
N GLU A 157 -36.66 -48.30 -57.45
CA GLU A 157 -35.71 -48.08 -58.55
C GLU A 157 -34.87 -49.36 -58.81
N HIS A 158 -34.93 -49.86 -60.05
CA HIS A 158 -33.89 -50.56 -60.85
C HIS A 158 -33.21 -51.85 -60.35
N LYS A 159 -33.68 -53.01 -60.86
CA LYS A 159 -32.96 -53.81 -61.87
C LYS A 159 -33.90 -54.75 -62.61
#